data_AF-A0A662PIE6-F1
#
_entry.id   AF-A0A662PIE6-F1
#
_cell.length_a   1.000
_cell.length_b   1.000
_cell.length_c   1.000
_cell.angle_alpha   90.00
_cell.angle_beta   90.00
_cell.angle_gamma   90.00
#
_symmetry.space_group_name_H-M   'P 1'
#
loop_
_entity.id
_entity.type
_entity.pdbx_description
1 polymer ?
#
loop_
_entity_poly.entity_id
_entity_poly.type
_entity_poly.pdbx_seq_one_letter_code
_entity_poly.pdbx_strand_id
1 'polypeptide(L)'
;MRIVDKRDIAIMRAMDGLRERYEWIPLSKLHEKLPFKGREINKRISDLARMNLIVLRNVPSFGEVCSRLTERGLDTLALWDLRNHGAIGEIGDVVACGKEATILISKRGRKAVAVKLHRYYSQEFKKIEKSLAYMAIRIRGSELKIDEFEIDVPRAKAQIEMHSLEVLRSKVNVPKPLGLNRHAVAMEMITRDKVPAPQLNKVVVEDAEEAFHTILDDYKKMVENGVVHGDFNEFNVLVSEDDEFYYIDFPQSVHPEYSGSEELIRRDISRISAHFSNKYRIDVQAAGELIKELT
;
A
#
# COMPACT_ATOMS: atom_id res chain seq x y z
N MET A 1 7.16 -15.37 25.29
CA MET A 1 7.83 -14.79 24.12
C MET A 1 8.22 -13.35 24.45
N ARG A 2 9.47 -12.92 24.22
CA ARG A 2 9.90 -11.54 24.48
C ARG A 2 9.22 -10.59 23.47
N ILE A 3 8.72 -9.45 23.95
CA ILE A 3 8.14 -8.40 23.10
C ILE A 3 9.25 -7.39 22.73
N VAL A 4 9.18 -6.86 21.52
CA VAL A 4 10.08 -5.80 21.03
C VAL A 4 9.93 -4.54 21.88
N ASP A 5 11.04 -3.95 22.31
CA ASP A 5 11.06 -2.70 23.08
C ASP A 5 11.68 -1.52 22.29
N LYS A 6 11.73 -0.33 22.92
CA LYS A 6 12.28 0.89 22.30
C LYS A 6 13.74 0.75 21.84
N ARG A 7 14.57 -0.04 22.53
CA ARG A 7 15.99 -0.22 22.17
C ARG A 7 16.12 -1.20 21.01
N ASP A 8 15.28 -2.23 20.94
CA ASP A 8 15.19 -3.10 19.76
C ASP A 8 14.79 -2.29 18.52
N ILE A 9 13.79 -1.42 18.65
CA ILE A 9 13.36 -0.52 17.57
C ILE A 9 14.47 0.44 17.17
N ALA A 10 15.24 0.97 18.12
CA ALA A 10 16.39 1.84 17.81
C ALA A 10 17.45 1.10 16.97
N ILE A 11 17.75 -0.16 17.32
CA ILE A 11 18.66 -1.01 16.53
C ILE A 11 18.09 -1.24 15.12
N MET A 12 16.82 -1.64 15.02
CA MET A 12 16.19 -1.91 13.73
C MET A 12 16.06 -0.64 12.86
N ARG A 13 15.83 0.54 13.44
CA ARG A 13 15.86 1.82 12.71
C ARG A 13 17.24 2.18 12.21
N ALA A 14 18.29 1.92 12.99
CA ALA A 14 19.67 2.09 12.52
C ALA A 14 19.96 1.14 11.33
N MET A 15 19.44 -0.09 11.36
CA MET A 15 19.53 -1.01 10.23
C MET A 15 18.78 -0.49 9.00
N ASP A 16 17.53 -0.03 9.18
CA ASP A 16 16.71 0.52 8.10
C ASP A 16 17.36 1.74 7.43
N GLY A 17 18.04 2.62 8.18
CA GLY A 17 18.79 3.74 7.59
C GLY A 17 20.14 3.37 6.95
N LEU A 18 20.65 2.16 7.20
CA LEU A 18 21.88 1.66 6.57
C LEU A 18 21.61 0.86 5.29
N ARG A 19 20.38 0.40 5.08
CA ARG A 19 19.99 -0.42 3.92
C ARG A 19 20.19 0.28 2.57
N GLU A 20 20.13 1.62 2.55
CA GLU A 20 20.37 2.44 1.35
C GLU A 20 21.82 2.34 0.83
N ARG A 21 22.75 1.87 1.67
CA ARG A 21 24.17 1.74 1.34
C ARG A 21 24.69 0.31 1.41
N TYR A 22 23.96 -0.59 2.07
CA TYR A 22 24.41 -1.94 2.38
C TYR A 22 23.27 -2.93 2.22
N GLU A 23 23.38 -3.84 1.24
CA GLU A 23 22.47 -4.99 1.13
C GLU A 23 22.56 -5.88 2.39
N TRP A 24 23.79 -6.11 2.86
CA TRP A 24 24.11 -6.77 4.12
C TRP A 24 24.88 -5.80 5.01
N ILE A 25 24.32 -5.46 6.16
CA ILE A 25 24.83 -4.43 7.06
C ILE A 25 25.88 -5.04 8.00
N PRO A 26 27.16 -4.65 7.91
CA PRO A 26 28.20 -5.17 8.79
C PRO A 26 27.89 -4.81 10.26
N LEU A 27 28.11 -5.75 11.18
CA LEU A 27 27.82 -5.50 12.60
C LEU A 27 28.66 -4.36 13.15
N SER A 28 29.92 -4.22 12.73
CA SER A 28 30.77 -3.08 13.05
C SER A 28 30.07 -1.73 12.80
N LYS A 29 29.40 -1.58 11.66
CA LYS A 29 28.65 -0.36 11.29
C LYS A 29 27.42 -0.09 12.13
N LEU A 30 26.76 -1.14 12.63
CA LEU A 30 25.69 -0.96 13.61
C LEU A 30 26.21 -0.48 14.95
N HIS A 31 27.33 -1.02 15.42
CA HIS A 31 27.95 -0.58 16.66
C HIS A 31 28.40 0.88 16.59
N GLU A 32 28.95 1.34 15.45
CA GLU A 32 29.32 2.75 15.22
C GLU A 32 28.11 3.71 15.30
N LYS A 33 26.92 3.26 14.86
CA LYS A 33 25.71 4.11 14.77
C LYS A 33 24.91 4.17 16.07
N LEU A 34 25.10 3.22 16.99
CA LEU A 34 24.24 3.06 18.16
C LEU A 34 24.94 3.54 19.43
N PRO A 35 24.27 4.30 20.31
CA PRO A 35 24.85 4.80 21.56
C PRO A 35 24.94 3.73 22.66
N PHE A 36 24.66 2.46 22.35
CA PHE A 36 24.55 1.39 23.33
C PHE A 36 25.88 0.63 23.49
N LYS A 37 26.07 -0.01 24.64
CA LYS A 37 27.24 -0.85 24.87
C LYS A 37 27.22 -2.06 23.92
N GLY A 38 28.37 -2.40 23.34
CA GLY A 38 28.45 -3.48 22.34
C GLY A 38 27.91 -4.85 22.80
N ARG A 39 28.10 -5.21 24.09
CA ARG A 39 27.51 -6.42 24.67
C ARG A 39 25.97 -6.40 24.62
N GLU A 40 25.35 -5.25 24.86
CA GLU A 40 23.90 -5.10 24.77
C GLU A 40 23.41 -5.20 23.32
N ILE A 41 24.11 -4.54 22.39
CA ILE A 41 23.80 -4.60 20.96
C ILE A 41 23.82 -6.06 20.48
N ASN A 42 24.90 -6.80 20.76
CA ASN A 42 25.03 -8.20 20.34
C ASN A 42 23.94 -9.11 20.94
N LYS A 43 23.57 -8.91 22.20
CA LYS A 43 22.46 -9.65 22.82
C LYS A 43 21.15 -9.38 22.10
N ARG A 44 20.83 -8.11 21.86
CA ARG A 44 19.57 -7.70 21.20
C ARG A 44 19.51 -8.15 19.74
N ILE A 45 20.63 -8.07 19.02
CA ILE A 45 20.75 -8.62 17.67
C ILE A 45 20.45 -10.13 17.67
N SER A 46 21.03 -10.87 18.61
CA SER A 46 20.75 -12.30 18.74
C SER A 46 19.26 -12.57 19.02
N ASP A 47 18.64 -11.78 19.88
CA ASP A 47 17.22 -11.93 20.21
C ASP A 47 16.32 -11.56 19.02
N LEU A 48 16.61 -10.47 18.31
CA LEU A 48 15.90 -10.06 17.08
C LEU A 48 15.99 -11.13 15.98
N ALA A 49 17.14 -11.80 15.86
CA ALA A 49 17.32 -12.89 14.92
C ALA A 49 16.45 -14.11 15.31
N ARG A 50 16.39 -14.47 16.59
CA ARG A 50 15.49 -15.55 17.08
C ARG A 50 14.01 -15.22 16.87
N MET A 51 13.65 -13.94 16.80
CA MET A 51 12.29 -13.49 16.50
C MET A 51 11.99 -13.41 14.99
N ASN A 52 12.97 -13.75 14.13
CA ASN A 52 12.91 -13.63 12.67
C ASN A 52 12.65 -12.18 12.20
N LEU A 53 13.07 -11.19 12.98
CA LEU A 53 13.00 -9.76 12.61
C LEU A 53 14.23 -9.31 11.83
N ILE A 54 15.34 -10.03 12.02
CA ILE A 54 16.57 -9.85 11.25
C ILE A 54 17.14 -11.21 10.88
N VAL A 55 18.02 -11.23 9.88
CA VAL A 55 18.86 -12.38 9.53
C VAL A 55 20.32 -12.02 9.72
N LEU A 56 21.12 -12.99 10.16
CA LEU A 56 22.56 -12.87 10.33
C LEU A 56 23.28 -13.81 9.38
N ARG A 57 24.37 -13.34 8.77
CA ARG A 57 25.18 -14.12 7.83
C ARG A 57 26.62 -13.65 7.89
N ASN A 58 27.58 -14.58 7.84
CA ASN A 58 28.97 -14.22 7.58
C ASN A 58 29.12 -13.88 6.08
N VAL A 59 29.59 -12.67 5.79
CA VAL A 59 29.74 -12.19 4.41
C VAL A 59 31.22 -12.02 4.11
N PRO A 60 31.83 -12.89 3.26
CA PRO A 60 33.27 -12.91 3.05
C PRO A 60 33.87 -11.59 2.58
N SER A 61 33.15 -10.82 1.75
CA SER A 61 33.62 -9.51 1.26
C SER A 61 33.79 -8.46 2.35
N PHE A 62 33.07 -8.59 3.48
CA PHE A 62 33.24 -7.72 4.65
C PHE A 62 34.16 -8.33 5.70
N GLY A 63 34.46 -9.64 5.63
CA GLY A 63 35.28 -10.34 6.63
C GLY A 63 34.62 -10.42 8.02
N GLU A 64 33.32 -10.16 8.13
CA GLU A 64 32.60 -10.17 9.41
C GLU A 64 31.17 -10.72 9.27
N VAL A 65 30.48 -10.86 10.41
CA VAL A 65 29.05 -11.13 10.42
C VAL A 65 28.32 -9.85 10.03
N CYS A 66 27.40 -9.97 9.09
CA CYS A 66 26.48 -8.92 8.68
C CYS A 66 25.05 -9.30 9.06
N SER A 67 24.18 -8.30 9.02
CA SER A 67 22.78 -8.38 9.36
C SER A 67 21.91 -7.74 8.29
N ARG A 68 20.66 -8.18 8.18
CA ARG A 68 19.66 -7.57 7.29
C ARG A 68 18.28 -7.66 7.94
N LEU A 69 17.45 -6.64 7.75
CA LEU A 69 16.04 -6.70 8.16
C LEU A 69 15.29 -7.73 7.32
N THR A 70 14.42 -8.50 7.97
CA THR A 70 13.42 -9.30 7.26
C THR A 70 12.21 -8.44 6.92
N GLU A 71 11.30 -8.95 6.09
CA GLU A 71 10.00 -8.32 5.85
C GLU A 71 9.24 -8.12 7.18
N ARG A 72 9.23 -9.14 8.04
CA ARG A 72 8.64 -9.04 9.38
C ARG A 72 9.31 -7.96 10.23
N GLY A 73 10.62 -7.77 10.09
CA GLY A 73 11.35 -6.69 10.74
C GLY A 73 10.87 -5.30 10.28
N LEU A 74 10.73 -5.11 8.97
CA LEU A 74 10.20 -3.87 8.40
C LEU A 74 8.75 -3.63 8.80
N ASP A 75 7.90 -4.66 8.77
CA ASP A 75 6.52 -4.59 9.23
C ASP A 75 6.43 -4.14 10.70
N THR A 76 7.30 -4.71 11.55
CA THR A 76 7.36 -4.36 12.97
C THR A 76 7.71 -2.88 13.15
N LEU A 77 8.67 -2.34 12.38
CA LEU A 77 9.00 -0.92 12.42
C LEU A 77 7.83 -0.04 11.97
N ALA A 78 7.19 -0.40 10.86
CA ALA A 78 6.08 0.37 10.31
C ALA A 78 4.88 0.41 11.27
N LEU A 79 4.50 -0.75 11.80
CA LEU A 79 3.40 -0.87 12.76
C LEU A 79 3.71 -0.17 14.08
N TRP A 80 4.96 -0.26 14.57
CA TRP A 80 5.40 0.45 15.77
C TRP A 80 5.26 1.97 15.62
N ASP A 81 5.66 2.52 14.46
CA ASP A 81 5.60 3.96 14.20
C ASP A 81 4.16 4.43 14.00
N LEU A 82 3.35 3.71 13.23
CA LEU A 82 1.92 4.01 13.06
C LEU A 82 1.18 4.02 14.41
N ARG A 83 1.50 3.09 15.31
CA ARG A 83 0.90 3.03 16.64
C ARG A 83 1.34 4.19 17.52
N ASN A 84 2.62 4.55 17.51
CA ASN A 84 3.12 5.68 18.31
C ASN A 84 2.57 7.03 17.84
N HIS A 85 2.30 7.19 16.54
CA HIS A 85 1.64 8.38 16.02
C HIS A 85 0.11 8.35 16.19
N GLY A 86 -0.44 7.29 16.79
CA GLY A 86 -1.88 7.17 17.04
C GLY A 86 -2.72 6.91 15.79
N ALA A 87 -2.11 6.56 14.65
CA ALA A 87 -2.83 6.18 13.43
C ALA A 87 -3.57 4.84 13.61
N ILE A 88 -2.93 3.91 14.34
CA ILE A 88 -3.46 2.58 14.65
C ILE A 88 -3.44 2.33 16.17
N GLY A 89 -4.14 1.31 16.64
CA GLY A 89 -4.18 0.95 18.06
C GLY A 89 -3.62 -0.45 18.33
N GLU A 90 -4.48 -1.36 18.79
CA GLU A 90 -4.12 -2.77 18.97
C GLU A 90 -4.07 -3.46 17.61
N ILE A 91 -3.03 -4.25 17.37
CA ILE A 91 -2.86 -5.01 16.11
C ILE A 91 -3.62 -6.33 16.28
N GLY A 92 -4.51 -6.63 15.35
CA GLY A 92 -5.29 -7.86 15.30
C GLY A 92 -4.84 -8.77 14.17
N ASP A 93 -5.81 -9.48 13.60
CA ASP A 93 -5.56 -10.56 12.64
C ASP A 93 -5.23 -10.05 11.22
N VAL A 94 -4.63 -10.95 10.44
CA VAL A 94 -4.45 -10.80 9.00
C VAL A 94 -5.80 -11.10 8.33
N VAL A 95 -6.31 -10.15 7.55
CA VAL A 95 -7.55 -10.31 6.77
C VAL A 95 -7.27 -10.95 5.43
N ALA A 96 -6.18 -10.51 4.80
CA ALA A 96 -5.80 -10.97 3.47
C ALA A 96 -4.28 -10.95 3.33
N CYS A 97 -3.75 -11.97 2.65
CA CYS A 97 -2.35 -12.07 2.29
C CYS A 97 -2.26 -12.36 0.80
N GLY A 98 -1.84 -11.36 0.02
CA GLY A 98 -1.63 -11.46 -1.42
C GLY A 98 -0.14 -11.33 -1.77
N LYS A 99 0.16 -11.49 -3.06
CA LYS A 99 1.53 -11.32 -3.56
C LYS A 99 1.99 -9.86 -3.55
N GLU A 100 1.05 -8.91 -3.55
CA GLU A 100 1.35 -7.47 -3.63
C GLU A 100 1.13 -6.71 -2.33
N ALA A 101 0.33 -7.27 -1.41
CA ALA A 101 0.07 -6.66 -0.11
C ALA A 101 -0.37 -7.68 0.94
N THR A 102 -0.14 -7.35 2.21
CA THR A 102 -0.78 -7.99 3.36
C THR A 102 -1.70 -6.98 4.02
N ILE A 103 -2.96 -7.34 4.28
CA ILE A 103 -3.94 -6.51 4.98
C ILE A 103 -4.13 -7.04 6.40
N LEU A 104 -3.92 -6.17 7.39
CA LEU A 104 -4.12 -6.43 8.81
C LEU A 104 -5.27 -5.57 9.35
N ILE A 105 -5.98 -6.07 10.36
CA ILE A 105 -6.89 -5.25 11.16
C ILE A 105 -6.13 -4.67 12.34
N SER A 106 -6.39 -3.40 12.64
CA SER A 106 -6.09 -2.78 13.92
C SER A 106 -7.35 -2.19 14.54
N LYS A 107 -7.40 -2.15 15.89
CA LYS A 107 -8.47 -1.52 16.65
C LYS A 107 -7.95 -0.26 17.32
N ARG A 108 -8.45 0.90 16.89
CA ARG A 108 -8.18 2.19 17.52
C ARG A 108 -9.41 2.59 18.34
N GLY A 109 -9.41 2.20 19.62
CA GLY A 109 -10.59 2.31 20.47
C GLY A 109 -11.72 1.43 19.93
N ARG A 110 -12.86 2.02 19.60
CA ARG A 110 -14.00 1.31 18.99
C ARG A 110 -13.97 1.24 17.45
N LYS A 111 -13.01 1.92 16.80
CA LYS A 111 -12.93 1.98 15.34
C LYS A 111 -12.00 0.89 14.80
N ALA A 112 -12.47 0.17 13.79
CA ALA A 112 -11.66 -0.75 13.02
C ALA A 112 -10.83 0.04 11.99
N VAL A 113 -9.57 -0.37 11.81
CA VAL A 113 -8.59 0.26 10.94
C VAL A 113 -7.97 -0.84 10.08
N ALA A 114 -7.94 -0.63 8.77
CA ALA A 114 -7.21 -1.48 7.85
C ALA A 114 -5.76 -0.97 7.76
N VAL A 115 -4.79 -1.88 7.89
CA VAL A 115 -3.38 -1.58 7.65
C VAL A 115 -2.91 -2.41 6.47
N LYS A 116 -2.61 -1.74 5.36
CA LYS A 116 -2.08 -2.35 4.15
C LYS A 116 -0.57 -2.25 4.14
N LEU A 117 0.10 -3.40 4.16
CA LEU A 117 1.54 -3.55 4.03
C LEU A 117 1.87 -3.94 2.59
N HIS A 118 2.43 -3.02 1.83
CA HIS A 118 2.81 -3.27 0.44
C HIS A 118 4.00 -4.23 0.35
N ARG A 119 3.99 -5.08 -0.67
CA ARG A 119 5.01 -6.10 -0.97
C ARG A 119 5.58 -5.91 -2.36
N TYR A 120 6.72 -6.54 -2.61
CA TYR A 120 7.29 -6.66 -3.94
C TYR A 120 6.58 -7.76 -4.73
N TYR A 121 6.14 -7.48 -5.96
CA TYR A 121 5.66 -8.52 -6.87
C TYR A 121 6.83 -9.07 -7.73
N SER A 122 7.07 -10.38 -7.70
CA SER A 122 8.25 -10.98 -8.36
C SER A 122 8.27 -10.86 -9.89
N GLN A 123 7.13 -10.62 -10.55
CA GLN A 123 7.10 -10.32 -11.99
C GLN A 123 7.37 -8.85 -12.29
N GLU A 124 7.17 -7.93 -11.34
CA GLU A 124 7.58 -6.53 -11.48
C GLU A 124 9.10 -6.45 -11.59
N PHE A 125 9.87 -7.29 -10.91
CA PHE A 125 11.34 -7.33 -11.04
C PHE A 125 11.87 -7.60 -12.45
N LYS A 126 11.17 -8.40 -13.27
CA LYS A 126 11.63 -8.70 -14.65
C LYS A 126 11.42 -7.52 -15.61
N LYS A 127 10.62 -6.53 -15.22
CA LYS A 127 10.23 -5.36 -16.03
C LYS A 127 9.96 -4.14 -15.14
N ILE A 128 10.76 -3.90 -14.10
CA ILE A 128 10.40 -2.92 -13.06
C ILE A 128 10.33 -1.53 -13.69
N GLU A 129 11.24 -1.21 -14.60
CA GLU A 129 11.23 0.03 -15.39
C GLU A 129 9.99 0.21 -16.28
N LYS A 130 9.24 -0.86 -16.56
CA LYS A 130 8.03 -0.85 -17.41
C LYS A 130 6.74 -1.15 -16.63
N SER A 131 6.79 -1.35 -15.31
CA SER A 131 5.57 -1.57 -14.53
C SER A 131 4.86 -0.24 -14.29
N LEU A 132 3.54 -0.24 -14.40
CA LEU A 132 2.74 0.97 -14.19
C LEU A 132 2.99 1.56 -12.79
N ALA A 133 3.17 0.71 -11.78
CA ALA A 133 3.55 1.11 -10.43
C ALA A 133 4.91 1.85 -10.41
N TYR A 134 5.96 1.35 -11.07
CA TYR A 134 7.25 2.03 -11.11
C TYR A 134 7.21 3.32 -11.91
N MET A 135 6.44 3.36 -12.99
CA MET A 135 6.20 4.59 -13.76
C MET A 135 5.46 5.63 -12.92
N ALA A 136 4.41 5.23 -12.20
CA ALA A 136 3.70 6.10 -11.26
C ALA A 136 4.65 6.66 -10.19
N ILE A 137 5.58 5.83 -9.69
CA ILE A 137 6.62 6.25 -8.75
C ILE A 137 7.59 7.25 -9.39
N ARG A 138 7.98 7.05 -10.65
CA ARG A 138 8.86 7.98 -11.38
C ARG A 138 8.17 9.33 -11.66
N ILE A 139 6.88 9.33 -11.96
CA ILE A 139 6.09 10.52 -12.29
C ILE A 139 5.74 11.31 -11.03
N ARG A 140 5.24 10.66 -9.98
CA ARG A 140 4.96 11.32 -8.69
C ARG A 140 6.21 11.54 -7.84
N GLY A 141 7.30 10.83 -8.11
CA GLY A 141 8.56 10.96 -7.38
C GLY A 141 9.20 12.34 -7.54
N SER A 142 9.05 12.99 -8.69
CA SER A 142 9.50 14.37 -8.90
C SER A 142 8.69 15.38 -8.07
N GLU A 143 7.37 15.20 -7.97
CA GLU A 143 6.48 16.01 -7.12
C GLU A 143 6.73 15.78 -5.62
N LEU A 144 6.97 14.52 -5.24
CA LEU A 144 7.15 14.08 -3.85
C LEU A 144 8.62 14.12 -3.38
N LYS A 145 9.56 14.58 -4.22
CA LYS A 145 11.01 14.62 -3.95
C LYS A 145 11.56 13.26 -3.50
N ILE A 146 11.16 12.19 -4.18
CA ILE A 146 11.67 10.84 -3.96
C ILE A 146 12.98 10.71 -4.73
N ASP A 147 14.12 10.63 -4.02
CA ASP A 147 15.45 10.51 -4.63
C ASP A 147 15.55 9.28 -5.55
N GLU A 148 16.19 9.46 -6.71
CA GLU A 148 16.21 8.52 -7.84
C GLU A 148 17.09 7.26 -7.66
N PHE A 149 17.81 7.14 -6.53
CA PHE A 149 18.69 6.00 -6.25
C PHE A 149 17.95 4.89 -5.48
N GLU A 150 17.80 3.74 -6.13
CA GLU A 150 17.13 2.52 -5.63
C GLU A 150 15.73 2.76 -5.04
N ILE A 151 14.74 2.93 -5.93
CA ILE A 151 13.33 3.05 -5.55
C ILE A 151 12.91 1.85 -4.69
N ASP A 152 12.63 2.11 -3.41
CA ASP A 152 11.92 1.19 -2.52
C ASP A 152 10.46 1.10 -3.00
N VAL A 153 10.21 0.18 -3.93
CA VAL A 153 8.92 0.04 -4.62
C VAL A 153 7.74 -0.09 -3.65
N PRO A 154 7.76 -0.97 -2.61
CA PRO A 154 6.68 -1.02 -1.62
C PRO A 154 6.43 0.30 -0.89
N ARG A 155 7.50 1.02 -0.50
CA ARG A 155 7.37 2.34 0.14
C ARG A 155 6.72 3.34 -0.80
N ALA A 156 7.13 3.35 -2.06
CA ALA A 156 6.62 4.29 -3.03
C ALA A 156 5.17 3.97 -3.47
N LYS A 157 4.80 2.68 -3.57
CA LYS A 157 3.38 2.25 -3.71
C LYS A 157 2.52 2.78 -2.56
N ALA A 158 3.01 2.66 -1.32
CA ALA A 158 2.30 3.18 -0.14
C ALA A 158 2.15 4.71 -0.18
N GLN A 159 3.17 5.44 -0.65
CA GLN A 159 3.11 6.89 -0.85
C GLN A 159 2.07 7.30 -1.89
N ILE A 160 2.03 6.62 -3.04
CA ILE A 160 1.05 6.87 -4.10
C ILE A 160 -0.36 6.61 -3.57
N GLU A 161 -0.58 5.48 -2.90
CA GLU A 161 -1.90 5.14 -2.36
C GLU A 161 -2.35 6.15 -1.30
N MET A 162 -1.48 6.52 -0.36
CA MET A 162 -1.79 7.55 0.62
C MET A 162 -2.15 8.88 -0.04
N HIS A 163 -1.37 9.33 -1.03
CA HIS A 163 -1.64 10.57 -1.74
C HIS A 163 -3.01 10.53 -2.44
N SER A 164 -3.32 9.45 -3.15
CA SER A 164 -4.61 9.33 -3.86
C SER A 164 -5.79 9.30 -2.90
N LEU A 165 -5.68 8.60 -1.75
CA LEU A 165 -6.70 8.65 -0.70
C LEU A 165 -6.89 10.07 -0.14
N GLU A 166 -5.80 10.81 0.11
CA GLU A 166 -5.88 12.18 0.64
C GLU A 166 -6.52 13.17 -0.35
N VAL A 167 -6.23 13.04 -1.64
CA VAL A 167 -6.83 13.88 -2.70
C VAL A 167 -8.32 13.56 -2.88
N LEU A 168 -8.70 12.29 -2.83
CA LEU A 168 -10.04 11.83 -3.18
C LEU A 168 -11.05 11.82 -2.04
N ARG A 169 -10.62 11.79 -0.76
CA ARG A 169 -11.50 11.63 0.42
C ARG A 169 -12.65 12.63 0.56
N SER A 170 -12.60 13.77 -0.13
CA SER A 170 -13.64 14.80 -0.12
C SER A 170 -14.38 14.93 -1.46
N LYS A 171 -14.12 14.02 -2.40
CA LYS A 171 -14.58 14.06 -3.79
C LYS A 171 -15.40 12.83 -4.15
N VAL A 172 -14.95 11.67 -3.66
CA VAL A 172 -15.59 10.36 -3.84
C VAL A 172 -15.42 9.54 -2.56
N ASN A 173 -16.18 8.47 -2.44
CA ASN A 173 -16.10 7.56 -1.32
C ASN A 173 -14.83 6.69 -1.40
N VAL A 174 -13.83 7.05 -0.61
CA VAL A 174 -12.60 6.26 -0.40
C VAL A 174 -12.36 6.07 1.09
N PRO A 175 -11.66 4.99 1.52
CA PRO A 175 -11.28 4.83 2.91
C PRO A 175 -10.52 6.05 3.43
N LYS A 176 -10.97 6.61 4.56
CA LYS A 176 -10.28 7.76 5.15
C LYS A 176 -8.82 7.40 5.47
N PRO A 177 -7.82 8.14 4.93
CA PRO A 177 -6.43 7.93 5.27
C PRO A 177 -6.16 8.28 6.75
N LEU A 178 -5.37 7.45 7.44
CA LEU A 178 -5.06 7.62 8.87
C LEU A 178 -3.56 7.75 9.16
N GLY A 179 -2.70 7.16 8.33
CA GLY A 179 -1.25 7.33 8.48
C GLY A 179 -0.43 6.50 7.50
N LEU A 180 0.75 7.00 7.16
CA LEU A 180 1.71 6.36 6.26
C LEU A 180 3.03 6.17 7.02
N ASN A 181 3.60 4.96 6.94
CA ASN A 181 4.96 4.72 7.41
C ASN A 181 5.63 3.62 6.59
N ARG A 182 6.79 3.92 5.99
CA ARG A 182 7.50 3.00 5.08
C ARG A 182 6.54 2.49 4.00
N HIS A 183 6.35 1.18 3.89
CA HIS A 183 5.47 0.46 2.98
C HIS A 183 4.07 0.21 3.57
N ALA A 184 3.70 0.86 4.68
CA ALA A 184 2.43 0.65 5.36
C ALA A 184 1.50 1.87 5.25
N VAL A 185 0.27 1.64 4.79
CA VAL A 185 -0.83 2.62 4.82
C VAL A 185 -1.88 2.16 5.82
N ALA A 186 -2.18 3.00 6.81
CA ALA A 186 -3.32 2.85 7.70
C ALA A 186 -4.48 3.69 7.18
N MET A 187 -5.65 3.09 7.05
CA MET A 187 -6.87 3.72 6.55
C MET A 187 -8.10 3.18 7.27
N GLU A 188 -9.22 3.88 7.15
CA GLU A 188 -10.50 3.41 7.64
C GLU A 188 -10.84 2.03 7.09
N MET A 189 -11.41 1.17 7.93
CA MET A 189 -11.92 -0.11 7.48
C MET A 189 -13.38 0.05 7.08
N ILE A 190 -13.68 -0.15 5.81
CA ILE A 190 -15.05 -0.20 5.31
C ILE A 190 -15.65 -1.55 5.67
N THR A 191 -16.86 -1.52 6.25
CA THR A 191 -17.51 -2.72 6.79
C THR A 191 -18.94 -2.87 6.29
N ARG A 192 -19.39 -4.12 6.23
CA ARG A 192 -20.79 -4.52 6.10
C ARG A 192 -21.03 -5.63 7.12
N ASP A 193 -22.11 -5.57 7.90
CA ASP A 193 -22.39 -6.53 8.97
C ASP A 193 -21.23 -6.73 9.98
N LYS A 194 -20.50 -5.64 10.29
CA LYS A 194 -19.31 -5.63 11.18
C LYS A 194 -18.11 -6.47 10.70
N VAL A 195 -18.11 -6.93 9.45
CA VAL A 195 -16.99 -7.60 8.79
C VAL A 195 -16.45 -6.72 7.65
N PRO A 196 -15.23 -6.98 7.09
CA PRO A 196 -14.77 -6.23 5.93
C PRO A 196 -15.82 -6.24 4.82
N ALA A 197 -16.11 -5.06 4.26
CA ALA A 197 -17.09 -4.92 3.19
C ALA A 197 -16.73 -5.82 1.99
N PRO A 198 -17.71 -6.50 1.38
CA PRO A 198 -17.47 -7.31 0.21
C PRO A 198 -17.09 -6.44 -1.00
N GLN A 199 -16.31 -7.03 -1.91
CA GLN A 199 -16.03 -6.47 -3.22
C GLN A 199 -17.29 -6.54 -4.10
N LEU A 200 -17.47 -5.58 -5.01
CA LEU A 200 -18.60 -5.49 -5.94
C LEU A 200 -18.81 -6.79 -6.73
N ASN A 201 -17.73 -7.49 -7.08
CA ASN A 201 -17.81 -8.77 -7.78
C ASN A 201 -18.65 -9.84 -7.04
N LYS A 202 -18.66 -9.79 -5.70
CA LYS A 202 -19.36 -10.74 -4.81
C LYS A 202 -20.75 -10.27 -4.39
N VAL A 203 -21.14 -9.05 -4.73
CA VAL A 203 -22.43 -8.46 -4.38
C VAL A 203 -23.36 -8.50 -5.59
N VAL A 204 -24.63 -8.79 -5.37
CA VAL A 204 -25.68 -8.56 -6.37
C VAL A 204 -26.28 -7.20 -6.03
N VAL A 205 -26.13 -6.23 -6.92
CA VAL A 205 -26.77 -4.91 -6.76
C VAL A 205 -28.21 -4.98 -7.26
N GLU A 206 -29.12 -4.27 -6.59
CA GLU A 206 -30.55 -4.27 -6.95
C GLU A 206 -30.80 -3.49 -8.25
N ASP A 207 -30.29 -2.27 -8.34
CA ASP A 207 -30.30 -1.45 -9.55
C ASP A 207 -28.90 -1.39 -10.18
N ALA A 208 -28.68 -2.25 -11.18
CA ALA A 208 -27.39 -2.34 -11.85
C ALA A 208 -27.09 -1.14 -12.77
N GLU A 209 -28.12 -0.49 -13.33
CA GLU A 209 -27.94 0.68 -14.18
C GLU A 209 -27.54 1.90 -13.35
N GLU A 210 -28.26 2.16 -12.25
CA GLU A 210 -27.92 3.25 -11.32
C GLU A 210 -26.53 3.06 -10.71
N ALA A 211 -26.21 1.84 -10.27
CA ALA A 211 -24.88 1.51 -9.74
C ALA A 211 -23.77 1.76 -10.76
N PHE A 212 -23.99 1.36 -12.02
CA PHE A 212 -23.03 1.57 -13.09
C PHE A 212 -22.78 3.06 -13.35
N HIS A 213 -23.84 3.85 -13.48
CA HIS A 213 -23.74 5.30 -13.70
C HIS A 213 -23.05 6.00 -12.53
N THR A 214 -23.41 5.65 -11.29
CA THR A 214 -22.77 6.19 -10.07
C THR A 214 -21.26 5.92 -10.08
N ILE A 215 -20.85 4.70 -10.42
CA ILE A 215 -19.44 4.32 -10.47
C ILE A 215 -18.67 5.05 -11.58
N LEU A 216 -19.29 5.26 -12.74
CA LEU A 216 -18.69 6.05 -13.83
C LEU A 216 -18.54 7.52 -13.45
N ASP A 217 -19.55 8.11 -12.81
CA ASP A 217 -19.51 9.50 -12.35
C ASP A 217 -18.44 9.71 -11.28
N ASP A 218 -18.28 8.75 -10.36
CA ASP A 218 -17.22 8.81 -9.37
C ASP A 218 -15.83 8.61 -10.01
N TYR A 219 -15.69 7.71 -10.98
CA TYR A 219 -14.44 7.57 -11.74
C TYR A 219 -14.08 8.87 -12.47
N LYS A 220 -15.06 9.54 -13.09
CA LYS A 220 -14.89 10.87 -13.69
C LYS A 220 -14.35 11.88 -12.67
N LYS A 221 -14.98 11.98 -11.49
CA LYS A 221 -14.52 12.87 -10.41
C LYS A 221 -13.08 12.54 -9.98
N MET A 222 -12.68 11.26 -9.97
CA MET A 222 -11.29 10.90 -9.66
C MET A 222 -10.33 11.49 -10.70
N VAL A 223 -10.63 11.31 -11.99
CA VAL A 223 -9.79 11.82 -13.08
C VAL A 223 -9.72 13.35 -13.04
N GLU A 224 -10.85 14.04 -12.88
CA GLU A 224 -10.92 15.51 -12.78
C GLU A 224 -10.14 16.07 -11.58
N ASN A 225 -9.94 15.27 -10.52
CA ASN A 225 -9.17 15.65 -9.35
C ASN A 225 -7.73 15.09 -9.37
N GLY A 226 -7.22 14.72 -10.55
CA GLY A 226 -5.80 14.39 -10.73
C GLY A 226 -5.44 12.93 -10.44
N VAL A 227 -6.43 12.02 -10.42
CA VAL A 227 -6.21 10.59 -10.15
C VAL A 227 -6.87 9.71 -11.23
N VAL A 228 -6.05 9.19 -12.14
CA VAL A 228 -6.40 8.03 -12.95
C VAL A 228 -6.04 6.78 -12.14
N HIS A 229 -7.00 5.89 -11.89
CA HIS A 229 -6.82 4.78 -10.96
C HIS A 229 -5.74 3.79 -11.42
N GLY A 230 -5.72 3.46 -12.71
CA GLY A 230 -4.73 2.57 -13.33
C GLY A 230 -4.99 1.08 -13.09
N ASP A 231 -5.99 0.69 -12.31
CA ASP A 231 -6.42 -0.71 -12.19
C ASP A 231 -7.89 -0.80 -11.78
N PHE A 232 -8.74 0.01 -12.40
CA PHE A 232 -10.14 0.11 -12.01
C PHE A 232 -10.94 -1.11 -12.49
N ASN A 233 -11.53 -1.86 -11.55
CA ASN A 233 -12.33 -3.04 -11.81
C ASN A 233 -13.20 -3.39 -10.58
N GLU A 234 -14.06 -4.40 -10.71
CA GLU A 234 -15.03 -4.81 -9.68
C GLU A 234 -14.42 -5.39 -8.38
N PHE A 235 -13.13 -5.70 -8.38
CA PHE A 235 -12.41 -6.15 -7.17
C PHE A 235 -11.89 -4.97 -6.35
N ASN A 236 -11.78 -3.79 -6.96
CA ASN A 236 -11.29 -2.56 -6.35
C ASN A 236 -12.42 -1.59 -5.95
N VAL A 237 -13.67 -2.07 -6.01
CA VAL A 237 -14.87 -1.41 -5.48
C VAL A 237 -15.42 -2.25 -4.34
N LEU A 238 -15.54 -1.67 -3.15
CA LEU A 238 -16.22 -2.26 -2.00
C LEU A 238 -17.66 -1.73 -1.91
N VAL A 239 -18.58 -2.54 -1.37
CA VAL A 239 -19.97 -2.13 -1.13
C VAL A 239 -20.21 -2.10 0.38
N SER A 240 -20.51 -0.90 0.92
CA SER A 240 -20.69 -0.68 2.36
C SER A 240 -22.00 -1.28 2.90
N GLU A 241 -22.24 -1.11 4.19
CA GLU A 241 -23.51 -1.47 4.85
C GLU A 241 -24.70 -0.65 4.33
N ASP A 242 -24.44 0.59 3.89
CA ASP A 242 -25.43 1.51 3.33
C ASP A 242 -25.52 1.41 1.79
N ASP A 243 -25.00 0.32 1.21
CA ASP A 243 -24.92 0.06 -0.24
C ASP A 243 -24.18 1.13 -1.06
N GLU A 244 -23.30 1.92 -0.41
CA GLU A 244 -22.42 2.88 -1.07
C GLU A 244 -21.16 2.20 -1.63
N PHE A 245 -20.65 2.71 -2.76
CA PHE A 245 -19.43 2.24 -3.40
C PHE A 245 -18.19 2.93 -2.85
N TYR A 246 -17.22 2.16 -2.34
CA TYR A 246 -15.93 2.67 -1.87
C TYR A 246 -14.79 2.18 -2.77
N TYR A 247 -13.92 3.09 -3.20
CA TYR A 247 -12.83 2.79 -4.11
C TYR A 247 -11.51 2.57 -3.35
N ILE A 248 -10.79 1.51 -3.71
CA ILE A 248 -9.59 1.08 -3.02
C ILE A 248 -8.48 0.69 -4.01
N ASP A 249 -7.27 0.49 -3.49
CA ASP A 249 -6.12 -0.02 -4.26
C ASP A 249 -5.60 0.96 -5.31
N PHE A 250 -5.06 2.09 -4.84
CA PHE A 250 -4.46 3.14 -5.67
C PHE A 250 -2.94 3.08 -5.93
N PRO A 251 -2.15 2.03 -5.63
CA PRO A 251 -0.69 2.10 -5.78
C PRO A 251 -0.21 2.19 -7.24
N GLN A 252 -1.11 1.99 -8.21
CA GLN A 252 -0.84 2.14 -9.65
C GLN A 252 -1.40 3.44 -10.25
N SER A 253 -1.96 4.32 -9.42
CA SER A 253 -2.60 5.55 -9.88
C SER A 253 -1.61 6.58 -10.41
N VAL A 254 -2.01 7.32 -11.44
CA VAL A 254 -1.20 8.33 -12.13
C VAL A 254 -1.96 9.65 -12.29
N HIS A 255 -1.22 10.74 -12.55
CA HIS A 255 -1.84 12.03 -12.89
C HIS A 255 -2.38 12.00 -14.35
N PRO A 256 -3.54 12.63 -14.64
CA PRO A 256 -4.12 12.67 -15.99
C PRO A 256 -3.23 13.32 -17.05
N GLU A 257 -2.30 14.21 -16.68
CA GLU A 257 -1.36 14.83 -17.63
C GLU A 257 -0.23 13.89 -18.09
N TYR A 258 -0.14 12.69 -17.51
CA TYR A 258 0.81 11.69 -17.97
C TYR A 258 0.48 11.23 -19.40
N SER A 259 1.49 11.11 -20.27
CA SER A 259 1.29 10.79 -21.69
C SER A 259 0.59 9.45 -21.98
N GLY A 260 0.56 8.51 -21.02
CA GLY A 260 -0.18 7.25 -21.14
C GLY A 260 -1.51 7.22 -20.39
N SER A 261 -1.98 8.35 -19.84
CA SER A 261 -3.21 8.41 -19.04
C SER A 261 -4.45 8.02 -19.84
N GLU A 262 -4.55 8.43 -21.10
CA GLU A 262 -5.68 8.13 -21.98
C GLU A 262 -5.89 6.61 -22.15
N GLU A 263 -4.82 5.85 -22.36
CA GLU A 263 -4.91 4.39 -22.49
C GLU A 263 -5.39 3.75 -21.19
N LEU A 264 -4.94 4.27 -20.03
CA LEU A 264 -5.37 3.80 -18.73
C LEU A 264 -6.84 4.12 -18.47
N ILE A 265 -7.29 5.33 -18.80
CA ILE A 265 -8.70 5.74 -18.68
C ILE A 265 -9.59 4.82 -19.51
N ARG A 266 -9.23 4.58 -20.78
CA ARG A 266 -9.96 3.66 -21.65
C ARG A 266 -10.01 2.26 -21.07
N ARG A 267 -8.89 1.76 -20.54
CA ARG A 267 -8.80 0.42 -19.93
C ARG A 267 -9.65 0.29 -18.67
N ASP A 268 -9.57 1.26 -17.77
CA ASP A 268 -10.28 1.30 -16.51
C ASP A 268 -11.80 1.32 -16.73
N ILE A 269 -12.29 2.23 -17.59
CA ILE A 269 -13.70 2.32 -17.96
C ILE A 269 -14.16 1.02 -18.66
N SER A 270 -13.35 0.45 -19.56
CA SER A 270 -13.72 -0.79 -20.26
C SER A 270 -13.84 -1.98 -19.32
N ARG A 271 -12.96 -2.10 -18.32
CA ARG A 271 -12.96 -3.22 -17.36
C ARG A 271 -14.18 -3.19 -16.46
N ILE A 272 -14.49 -2.03 -15.87
CA ILE A 272 -15.68 -1.91 -15.03
C ILE A 272 -16.95 -2.08 -15.86
N SER A 273 -17.01 -1.56 -17.09
CA SER A 273 -18.16 -1.75 -17.98
C SER A 273 -18.36 -3.20 -18.39
N ALA A 274 -17.26 -3.94 -18.62
CA ALA A 274 -17.33 -5.37 -18.90
C ALA A 274 -17.91 -6.16 -17.71
N HIS A 275 -17.64 -5.76 -16.47
CA HIS A 275 -18.27 -6.38 -15.30
C HIS A 275 -19.80 -6.27 -15.38
N PHE A 276 -20.32 -5.06 -15.57
CA PHE A 276 -21.75 -4.80 -15.59
C PHE A 276 -22.46 -5.44 -16.79
N SER A 277 -21.87 -5.32 -17.98
CA SER A 277 -22.42 -5.95 -19.20
C SER A 277 -22.45 -7.48 -19.08
N ASN A 278 -21.40 -8.10 -18.52
CA ASN A 278 -21.34 -9.56 -18.40
C ASN A 278 -22.26 -10.10 -17.31
N LYS A 279 -22.32 -9.44 -16.14
CA LYS A 279 -23.05 -9.91 -14.97
C LYS A 279 -24.54 -9.58 -15.01
N TYR A 280 -24.89 -8.37 -15.47
CA TYR A 280 -26.27 -7.85 -15.42
C TYR A 280 -26.92 -7.68 -16.80
N ARG A 281 -26.16 -7.84 -17.89
CA ARG A 281 -26.66 -7.70 -19.27
C ARG A 281 -27.27 -6.32 -19.58
N ILE A 282 -26.81 -5.29 -18.88
CA ILE A 282 -27.22 -3.90 -19.12
C ILE A 282 -26.46 -3.27 -20.29
N ASP A 283 -27.04 -2.22 -20.87
CA ASP A 283 -26.36 -1.37 -21.86
C ASP A 283 -25.26 -0.54 -21.18
N VAL A 284 -24.13 -0.38 -21.87
CA VAL A 284 -22.95 0.33 -21.35
C VAL A 284 -22.51 1.47 -22.26
N GLN A 285 -23.44 2.06 -23.04
CA GLN A 285 -23.11 3.16 -23.97
C GLN A 285 -22.48 4.37 -23.25
N ALA A 286 -22.91 4.66 -22.02
CA ALA A 286 -22.35 5.71 -21.18
C ALA A 286 -20.82 5.58 -20.98
N ALA A 287 -20.27 4.35 -21.04
CA ALA A 287 -18.83 4.12 -21.00
C ALA A 287 -18.11 4.78 -22.19
N GLY A 288 -18.67 4.63 -23.38
CA GLY A 288 -18.10 5.20 -24.61
C GLY A 288 -18.22 6.72 -24.65
N GLU A 289 -19.28 7.27 -24.07
CA GLU A 289 -19.46 8.72 -23.91
C GLU A 289 -18.44 9.31 -22.93
N LEU A 290 -18.29 8.69 -21.75
CA LEU A 290 -17.31 9.14 -20.75
C LEU A 290 -15.87 9.04 -21.28
N ILE A 291 -15.54 7.99 -22.01
CA ILE A 291 -14.22 7.88 -22.66
C ILE A 291 -13.98 9.08 -23.57
N LYS A 292 -14.93 9.44 -24.45
CA LYS A 292 -14.79 10.60 -25.35
C LYS A 292 -14.69 11.93 -24.61
N GLU A 293 -15.27 12.01 -23.42
CA GLU A 293 -15.20 13.22 -22.60
C GLU A 293 -13.82 13.37 -21.93
N LEU A 294 -13.23 12.28 -21.44
CA LEU A 294 -11.99 12.30 -20.67
C LEU A 294 -10.71 12.16 -21.50
N THR A 295 -10.81 11.85 -22.80
CA THR A 295 -9.69 11.60 -23.71
C THR A 295 -9.82 12.40 -24.98
#